data_AF-A0A5E4MSE9-F1
#
_entry.id   AF-A0A5E4MSE9-F1
#
_cell.length_a   1.000
_cell.length_b   1.000
_cell.length_c   1.000
_cell.angle_alpha   90.00
_cell.angle_beta   90.00
_cell.angle_gamma   90.00
#
_symmetry.space_group_name_H-M   'P 1'
#
loop_
_entity.id
_entity.type
_entity.pdbx_description
1 polymer ?
#
loop_
_entity_poly.entity_id
_entity_poly.type
_entity_poly.pdbx_seq_one_letter_code
_entity_poly.pdbx_strand_id
1 'polypeptide(L)'
;FKKIHESTNEPSSDASSADVLMSEKLLQAAIVEYHSNKNAWMTSTIFIEWLQRWNTELDKTKKAICLILDNCTAHPNVSLKNIKLEFLPPNSTSLIQPLDMGVIQNLKVKYRATLVNYILEKIEDNLLEPQSTAIDISKKINILQAIQFISDSWRDVSSQTIKNCFRKCGYHTIDQQLEPNFEEHDIIIVLYNVEFEHLDSNVQCYDQNENVDDAIIQSIQDKHDSDEDTDEEPDPPI
;
A
#
# COMPACT_ATOMS: atom_id res chain seq x y z
N PHE A 1 36.27 12.30 50.56
CA PHE A 1 34.97 12.92 50.86
C PHE A 1 34.33 13.36 49.55
N LYS A 2 33.02 13.07 49.42
CA LYS A 2 32.08 13.36 48.33
C LYS A 2 31.98 12.34 47.18
N LYS A 3 30.96 11.49 47.37
CA LYS A 3 30.23 10.60 46.46
C LYS A 3 29.35 11.47 45.55
N ILE A 4 29.34 11.27 44.23
CA ILE A 4 28.33 11.80 43.31
C ILE A 4 27.89 10.66 42.38
N HIS A 5 26.57 10.59 42.21
CA HIS A 5 25.75 9.53 41.64
C HIS A 5 26.23 8.92 40.32
N GLU A 6 26.17 7.58 40.27
CA GLU A 6 25.91 6.82 39.05
C GLU A 6 24.47 7.11 38.61
N SER A 7 24.32 7.64 37.40
CA SER A 7 23.08 7.58 36.61
C SER A 7 23.31 6.58 35.50
N THR A 8 22.75 5.39 35.66
CA THR A 8 22.52 4.45 34.57
C THR A 8 21.60 5.11 33.55
N ASN A 9 22.12 5.42 32.36
CA ASN A 9 21.28 5.72 31.20
C ASN A 9 20.79 4.38 30.64
N GLU A 10 19.54 4.05 30.95
CA GLU A 10 18.72 3.12 30.17
C GLU A 10 18.48 3.71 28.77
N PRO A 11 18.31 2.88 27.73
CA PRO A 11 17.97 3.35 26.39
C PRO A 11 16.51 3.86 26.39
N SER A 12 16.32 5.11 25.96
CA SER A 12 15.00 5.74 25.84
C SER A 12 14.13 5.01 24.82
N SER A 13 13.12 4.29 25.31
CA SER A 13 12.20 3.43 24.54
C SER A 13 10.85 4.09 24.23
N ASP A 14 10.79 5.40 24.09
CA ASP A 14 9.52 6.09 23.81
C ASP A 14 9.61 6.81 22.46
N ALA A 15 9.26 6.09 21.39
CA ALA A 15 8.48 6.73 20.34
C ALA A 15 7.22 7.27 21.03
N SER A 16 7.03 8.60 21.01
CA SER A 16 5.96 9.27 21.74
C SER A 16 4.62 8.59 21.44
N SER A 17 3.93 8.09 22.47
CA SER A 17 2.60 7.45 22.38
C SER A 17 1.58 8.26 21.58
N ALA A 18 1.76 9.58 21.48
CA ALA A 18 0.94 10.45 20.62
C ALA A 18 1.19 10.26 19.12
N ASP A 19 2.43 9.98 18.71
CA ASP A 19 2.78 9.73 17.30
C ASP A 19 2.22 8.39 16.82
N VAL A 20 2.25 7.36 17.69
CA VAL A 20 1.64 6.05 17.43
C VAL A 20 0.11 6.19 17.32
N LEU A 21 -0.56 6.84 18.26
CA LEU A 21 -2.01 7.04 18.23
C LEU A 21 -2.47 7.90 17.03
N MET A 22 -1.67 8.88 16.62
CA MET A 22 -1.96 9.71 15.44
C MET A 22 -1.75 8.92 14.14
N SER A 23 -0.74 8.04 14.09
CA SER A 23 -0.52 7.12 12.98
C SER A 23 -1.70 6.15 12.79
N GLU A 24 -2.21 5.58 13.88
CA GLU A 24 -3.34 4.66 13.88
C GLU A 24 -4.62 5.31 13.36
N LYS A 25 -4.93 6.53 13.82
CA LYS A 25 -6.08 7.30 13.32
C LYS A 25 -5.95 7.65 11.84
N LEU A 26 -4.73 7.90 11.36
CA LEU A 26 -4.47 8.22 9.96
C LEU A 26 -4.49 6.99 9.05
N LEU A 27 -4.04 5.83 9.54
CA LEU A 27 -4.20 4.55 8.84
C LEU A 27 -5.68 4.15 8.73
N GLN A 28 -6.46 4.36 9.80
CA GLN A 28 -7.91 4.12 9.78
C GLN A 28 -8.66 5.08 8.84
N ALA A 29 -8.13 6.30 8.64
CA ALA A 29 -8.68 7.28 7.69
C ALA A 29 -8.24 7.01 6.24
N ALA A 30 -7.11 6.33 6.03
CA ALA A 30 -6.68 5.84 4.74
C ALA A 30 -7.46 4.57 4.37
N ILE A 31 -7.86 4.43 3.11
CA ILE A 31 -8.49 3.21 2.58
C ILE A 31 -7.39 2.15 2.33
N VAL A 32 -6.58 1.85 3.34
CA VAL A 32 -5.44 0.94 3.22
C VAL A 32 -5.42 0.01 4.41
N GLU A 33 -5.42 -1.28 4.12
CA GLU A 33 -5.13 -2.33 5.09
C GLU A 33 -3.66 -2.71 4.94
N TYR A 34 -2.91 -2.67 6.04
CA TYR A 34 -1.49 -2.98 6.05
C TYR A 34 -1.23 -4.29 6.78
N HIS A 35 -0.40 -5.15 6.17
CA HIS A 35 0.06 -6.41 6.74
C HIS A 35 1.58 -6.43 6.70
N SER A 36 2.21 -6.81 7.82
CA SER A 36 3.65 -6.98 7.90
C SER A 36 4.02 -8.47 7.94
N ASN A 37 5.10 -8.84 7.26
CA ASN A 37 5.75 -10.12 7.46
C ASN A 37 7.24 -10.01 7.16
N LYS A 38 8.02 -11.00 7.61
CA LYS A 38 9.49 -10.98 7.56
C LYS A 38 10.09 -10.82 6.17
N ASN A 39 9.37 -11.27 5.13
CA ASN A 39 9.87 -11.22 3.76
C ASN A 39 9.27 -10.05 2.97
N ALA A 40 8.35 -9.27 3.56
CA ALA A 40 7.58 -8.21 2.91
C ALA A 40 6.84 -8.64 1.62
N TRP A 41 6.49 -9.93 1.51
CA TRP A 41 5.82 -10.49 0.32
C TRP A 41 4.41 -10.95 0.66
N MET A 42 3.48 -10.88 -0.28
CA MET A 42 2.16 -11.49 -0.12
C MET A 42 2.31 -13.00 0.16
N THR A 43 1.59 -13.50 1.17
CA THR A 43 1.51 -14.93 1.47
C THR A 43 0.13 -15.46 1.13
N SER A 44 0.01 -16.78 0.93
CA SER A 44 -1.30 -17.41 0.71
C SER A 44 -2.26 -17.18 1.87
N THR A 45 -1.75 -17.12 3.11
CA THR A 45 -2.55 -16.84 4.31
C THR A 45 -3.17 -15.45 4.25
N ILE A 46 -2.34 -14.40 4.10
CA ILE A 46 -2.80 -13.00 4.01
C ILE A 46 -3.80 -12.84 2.85
N PHE A 47 -3.52 -13.47 1.71
CA PHE A 47 -4.40 -13.40 0.55
C PHE A 47 -5.77 -14.05 0.79
N ILE A 48 -5.82 -15.22 1.46
CA ILE A 48 -7.07 -15.90 1.80
C ILE A 48 -7.90 -15.07 2.78
N GLU A 49 -7.27 -14.54 3.84
CA GLU A 49 -7.95 -13.70 4.83
C GLU A 49 -8.57 -12.46 4.19
N TRP A 50 -7.80 -11.77 3.35
CA TRP A 50 -8.29 -10.64 2.57
C TRP A 50 -9.48 -11.01 1.67
N LEU A 51 -9.41 -12.15 0.97
CA LEU A 51 -10.50 -12.64 0.13
C LEU A 51 -11.76 -12.98 0.93
N GLN A 52 -11.62 -13.63 2.09
CA GLN A 52 -12.74 -13.99 2.95
C GLN A 52 -13.46 -12.75 3.47
N ARG A 53 -12.71 -11.74 3.92
CA ARG A 53 -13.26 -10.44 4.35
C ARG A 53 -14.03 -9.77 3.22
N TRP A 54 -13.43 -9.67 2.04
CA TRP A 54 -14.09 -9.05 0.88
C TRP A 54 -15.34 -9.84 0.45
N ASN A 55 -15.29 -11.17 0.49
CA ASN A 55 -16.43 -12.02 0.19
C ASN A 55 -17.61 -11.78 1.15
N THR A 56 -17.34 -11.54 2.44
CA THR A 56 -18.35 -11.17 3.44
C THR A 56 -18.96 -9.80 3.15
N GLU A 57 -18.16 -8.80 2.80
CA GLU A 57 -18.66 -7.48 2.41
C GLU A 57 -19.52 -7.52 1.14
N LEU A 58 -19.15 -8.36 0.18
CA LEU A 58 -19.95 -8.61 -1.02
C LEU A 58 -21.28 -9.32 -0.69
N ASP A 59 -21.30 -10.19 0.32
CA ASP A 59 -22.56 -10.83 0.77
C ASP A 59 -23.55 -9.82 1.36
N LYS A 60 -23.04 -8.89 2.18
CA LYS A 60 -23.84 -7.80 2.77
C LYS A 60 -24.45 -6.91 1.69
N THR A 61 -23.68 -6.62 0.64
CA THR A 61 -24.12 -5.78 -0.49
C THR A 61 -24.83 -6.54 -1.61
N LYS A 62 -25.00 -7.87 -1.47
CA LYS A 62 -25.61 -8.76 -2.47
C LYS A 62 -24.97 -8.64 -3.86
N LYS A 63 -23.65 -8.48 -3.90
CA LYS A 63 -22.85 -8.39 -5.13
C LYS A 63 -22.05 -9.68 -5.31
N ALA A 64 -21.80 -10.02 -6.58
CA ALA A 64 -20.86 -11.06 -6.95
C ALA A 64 -19.88 -10.50 -7.98
N ILE A 65 -18.62 -10.91 -7.89
CA ILE A 65 -17.54 -10.44 -8.78
C ILE A 65 -16.71 -11.60 -9.32
N CYS A 66 -15.97 -11.31 -10.38
CA CYS A 66 -14.90 -12.16 -10.89
C CYS A 66 -13.57 -11.44 -10.68
N LEU A 67 -12.62 -12.11 -10.02
CA LEU A 67 -11.27 -11.62 -9.77
C LEU A 67 -10.29 -12.35 -10.67
N ILE A 68 -9.56 -11.59 -11.50
CA ILE A 68 -8.58 -12.10 -12.45
C ILE A 68 -7.20 -12.08 -11.79
N LEU A 69 -6.52 -13.23 -11.77
CA LEU A 69 -5.26 -13.43 -11.06
C LEU A 69 -4.19 -14.03 -11.97
N ASP A 70 -2.92 -13.73 -11.68
CA ASP A 70 -1.79 -14.48 -12.23
C ASP A 70 -1.57 -15.80 -11.45
N ASN A 71 -0.68 -16.66 -11.95
CA ASN A 71 -0.38 -17.95 -11.34
C ASN A 71 0.67 -17.87 -10.21
N CYS A 72 0.61 -16.82 -9.38
CA CYS A 72 1.51 -16.66 -8.24
C CYS A 72 1.25 -17.73 -7.16
N THR A 73 2.29 -18.22 -6.49
CA THR A 73 2.14 -19.21 -5.39
C THR A 73 1.35 -18.65 -4.20
N ALA A 74 1.33 -17.33 -4.04
CA ALA A 74 0.54 -16.66 -3.01
C ALA A 74 -0.97 -16.65 -3.34
N HIS A 75 -1.39 -17.04 -4.55
CA HIS A 75 -2.78 -17.04 -4.99
C HIS A 75 -3.34 -18.48 -5.08
N PRO A 76 -3.61 -19.14 -3.95
CA PRO A 76 -4.24 -20.46 -3.97
C PRO A 76 -5.64 -20.37 -4.58
N ASN A 77 -6.06 -21.44 -5.26
CA ASN A 77 -7.42 -21.56 -5.74
C ASN A 77 -8.35 -21.94 -4.57
N VAL A 78 -9.18 -20.99 -4.13
CA VAL A 78 -10.15 -21.17 -3.06
C VAL A 78 -11.57 -20.92 -3.56
N SER A 79 -12.53 -21.68 -3.02
CA SER A 79 -13.94 -21.55 -3.37
C SER A 79 -14.63 -20.56 -2.43
N LEU A 80 -15.23 -19.51 -3.00
CA LEU A 80 -15.95 -18.47 -2.28
C LEU A 80 -17.34 -18.30 -2.87
N LYS A 81 -18.27 -17.75 -2.07
CA LYS A 81 -19.68 -17.60 -2.47
C LYS A 81 -19.87 -16.49 -3.50
N ASN A 82 -19.24 -15.34 -3.28
CA ASN A 82 -19.48 -14.10 -4.01
C ASN A 82 -18.28 -13.67 -4.88
N ILE A 83 -17.14 -14.34 -4.77
CA ILE A 83 -15.94 -14.07 -5.55
C ILE A 83 -15.60 -15.31 -6.37
N LYS A 84 -15.60 -15.17 -7.69
CA LYS A 84 -15.08 -16.19 -8.60
C LYS A 84 -13.63 -15.85 -8.97
N LEU A 85 -12.69 -16.75 -8.69
CA LEU A 85 -11.30 -16.59 -9.10
C LEU A 85 -11.11 -17.13 -10.52
N GLU A 86 -10.52 -16.32 -11.40
CA GLU A 86 -10.13 -16.71 -12.75
C GLU A 86 -8.63 -16.49 -12.92
N PHE A 87 -7.90 -17.58 -13.19
CA PHE A 87 -6.46 -17.55 -13.34
C PHE A 87 -6.08 -17.38 -14.80
N LEU A 88 -5.20 -16.42 -15.08
CA LEU A 88 -4.66 -16.20 -16.40
C LEU A 88 -3.82 -17.42 -16.84
N PRO A 89 -3.77 -17.76 -18.15
CA PRO A 89 -2.84 -18.75 -18.66
C PRO A 89 -1.39 -18.43 -18.27
N PRO A 90 -0.53 -19.45 -18.06
CA PRO A 90 0.88 -19.23 -17.80
C PRO A 90 1.53 -18.33 -18.88
N ASN A 91 2.44 -17.45 -18.45
CA ASN A 91 3.20 -16.53 -19.32
C ASN A 91 2.34 -15.54 -20.13
N SER A 92 1.11 -15.26 -19.71
CA SER A 92 0.23 -14.30 -20.40
C SER A 92 0.05 -12.97 -19.65
N THR A 93 0.60 -12.84 -18.44
CA THR A 93 0.41 -11.68 -17.56
C THR A 93 0.68 -10.35 -18.27
N SER A 94 1.81 -10.25 -18.97
CA SER A 94 2.20 -9.05 -19.71
C SER A 94 1.31 -8.71 -20.92
N LEU A 95 0.38 -9.58 -21.30
CA LEU A 95 -0.51 -9.39 -22.46
C LEU A 95 -1.95 -9.12 -22.04
N ILE A 96 -2.42 -9.76 -20.97
CA ILE A 96 -3.84 -9.75 -20.61
C ILE A 96 -4.11 -9.41 -19.16
N GLN A 97 -3.10 -9.14 -18.33
CA GLN A 97 -3.33 -8.64 -16.97
C GLN A 97 -3.54 -7.12 -16.98
N PRO A 98 -4.70 -6.59 -16.56
CA PRO A 98 -4.98 -5.16 -16.60
C PRO A 98 -4.04 -4.32 -15.72
N LEU A 99 -3.56 -4.88 -14.61
CA LEU A 99 -2.64 -4.16 -13.71
C LEU A 99 -1.31 -3.83 -14.41
N ASP A 100 -0.80 -4.76 -15.21
CA ASP A 100 0.39 -4.60 -16.05
C ASP A 100 0.15 -3.76 -17.31
N MET A 101 -1.11 -3.53 -17.71
CA MET A 101 -1.47 -2.70 -18.87
C MET A 101 -1.48 -1.18 -18.62
N GLY A 102 -1.01 -0.76 -17.45
CA GLY A 102 -0.78 0.65 -17.15
C GLY A 102 -1.30 1.12 -15.80
N VAL A 103 -2.08 0.32 -15.07
CA VAL A 103 -2.57 0.72 -13.73
C VAL A 103 -1.40 0.86 -12.76
N ILE A 104 -0.52 -0.15 -12.69
CA ILE A 104 0.67 -0.09 -11.81
C ILE A 104 1.58 1.05 -12.23
N GLN A 105 1.79 1.24 -13.55
CA GLN A 105 2.60 2.35 -14.05
C GLN A 105 2.04 3.70 -13.63
N ASN A 106 0.73 3.93 -13.79
CA ASN A 106 0.08 5.18 -13.43
C ASN A 106 0.17 5.46 -11.92
N LEU A 107 -0.03 4.42 -11.10
CA LEU A 107 0.15 4.51 -9.65
C LEU A 107 1.58 4.90 -9.27
N LYS A 108 2.60 4.23 -9.85
CA LYS A 108 4.02 4.54 -9.59
C LYS A 108 4.36 5.98 -9.96
N VAL A 109 3.86 6.45 -11.10
CA VAL A 109 4.07 7.83 -11.57
C VAL A 109 3.48 8.83 -10.58
N LYS A 110 2.25 8.60 -10.10
CA LYS A 110 1.61 9.46 -9.10
C LYS A 110 2.32 9.44 -7.76
N TYR A 111 2.73 8.26 -7.29
CA TYR A 111 3.52 8.09 -6.08
C TYR A 111 4.83 8.87 -6.13
N ARG A 112 5.56 8.77 -7.24
CA ARG A 112 6.81 9.50 -7.43
C ARG A 112 6.60 11.02 -7.47
N ALA A 113 5.52 11.49 -8.10
CA ALA A 113 5.18 12.91 -8.10
C ALA A 113 4.90 13.42 -6.68
N THR A 114 4.12 12.68 -5.88
CA THR A 114 3.87 12.99 -4.46
C THR A 114 5.16 13.03 -3.65
N LEU A 115 6.04 12.03 -3.83
CA LEU A 115 7.34 11.98 -3.16
C LEU A 115 8.23 13.18 -3.50
N VAL A 116 8.32 13.55 -4.78
CA VAL A 116 9.11 14.71 -5.22
C VAL A 116 8.56 16.00 -4.63
N ASN A 117 7.25 16.21 -4.67
CA ASN A 117 6.62 17.38 -4.08
C ASN A 117 6.89 17.49 -2.57
N TYR A 118 6.75 16.38 -1.84
CA TYR A 118 7.08 16.33 -0.41
C TYR A 118 8.54 16.72 -0.14
N ILE A 119 9.48 16.18 -0.92
CA ILE A 119 10.90 16.53 -0.77
C ILE A 119 11.14 18.01 -1.05
N LEU A 120 10.54 18.57 -2.09
CA LEU A 120 10.66 19.99 -2.44
C LEU A 120 10.10 20.88 -1.32
N GLU A 121 8.91 20.58 -0.81
CA GLU A 121 8.32 21.29 0.33
C GLU A 121 9.24 21.24 1.56
N LYS A 122 9.84 20.08 1.86
CA LYS A 122 10.78 19.95 2.98
C LYS A 122 12.09 20.69 2.76
N ILE A 123 12.56 20.83 1.52
CA ILE A 123 13.72 21.66 1.21
C ILE A 123 13.37 23.15 1.42
N GLU A 124 12.19 23.57 0.99
CA GLU A 124 11.68 24.94 1.16
C GLU A 124 11.47 25.32 2.65
N ASP A 125 10.88 24.41 3.44
CA ASP A 125 10.70 24.59 4.89
C ASP A 125 12.04 24.77 5.63
N ASN A 126 13.10 24.10 5.14
CA ASN A 126 14.42 24.08 5.75
C ASN A 126 15.39 25.13 5.18
N LEU A 127 14.92 26.14 4.44
CA LEU A 127 15.77 27.20 3.86
C LEU A 127 16.62 28.00 4.87
N LEU A 128 16.39 27.82 6.18
CA LEU A 128 17.16 28.44 7.27
C LEU A 128 18.28 27.54 7.85
N GLU A 129 18.33 26.25 7.51
CA GLU A 129 19.38 25.32 7.96
C GLU A 129 20.10 24.67 6.76
N PRO A 130 21.44 24.68 6.73
CA PRO A 130 22.17 24.05 5.63
C PRO A 130 22.20 22.51 5.80
N GLN A 131 22.20 21.80 4.66
CA GLN A 131 22.69 20.41 4.46
C GLN A 131 21.70 19.23 4.47
N SER A 132 20.39 19.39 4.25
CA SER A 132 19.55 18.22 3.95
C SER A 132 19.43 18.01 2.44
N THR A 133 20.11 17.00 1.89
CA THR A 133 19.91 16.63 0.47
C THR A 133 18.55 15.96 0.29
N ALA A 134 18.05 15.89 -0.95
CA ALA A 134 16.84 15.11 -1.27
C ALA A 134 16.93 13.66 -0.77
N ILE A 135 18.14 13.08 -0.80
CA ILE A 135 18.43 11.74 -0.28
C ILE A 135 18.23 11.70 1.23
N ASP A 136 18.77 12.67 1.97
CA ASP A 136 18.66 12.70 3.44
C ASP A 136 17.22 12.89 3.90
N ILE A 137 16.41 13.63 3.15
CA ILE A 137 14.97 13.79 3.41
C ILE A 137 14.24 12.49 3.11
N SER A 138 14.50 11.88 1.95
CA SER A 138 13.84 10.62 1.55
C SER A 138 14.08 9.48 2.54
N LYS A 139 15.26 9.42 3.17
CA LYS A 139 15.61 8.42 4.19
C LYS A 139 14.88 8.59 5.52
N LYS A 140 14.23 9.73 5.76
CA LYS A 140 13.44 9.99 6.97
C LYS A 140 11.96 9.66 6.79
N ILE A 141 11.57 9.18 5.61
CA ILE A 141 10.19 8.77 5.33
C ILE A 141 9.95 7.44 6.02
N ASN A 142 9.08 7.44 7.03
CA ASN A 142 8.69 6.23 7.73
C ASN A 142 7.57 5.46 7.00
N ILE A 143 7.26 4.25 7.47
CA ILE A 143 6.26 3.38 6.83
C ILE A 143 4.88 4.03 6.76
N LEU A 144 4.47 4.79 7.78
CA LEU A 144 3.19 5.48 7.81
C LEU A 144 3.09 6.50 6.67
N GLN A 145 4.11 7.35 6.50
CA GLN A 145 4.15 8.34 5.42
C GLN A 145 4.15 7.65 4.06
N ALA A 146 4.88 6.56 3.90
CA ALA A 146 4.86 5.76 2.67
C ALA A 146 3.45 5.21 2.37
N ILE A 147 2.74 4.70 3.37
CA ILE A 147 1.35 4.24 3.25
C ILE A 147 0.40 5.38 2.87
N GLN A 148 0.60 6.57 3.44
CA GLN A 148 -0.19 7.76 3.08
C GLN A 148 0.05 8.15 1.62
N PHE A 149 1.31 8.22 1.18
CA PHE A 149 1.66 8.56 -0.19
C PHE A 149 1.06 7.58 -1.20
N ILE A 150 1.13 6.27 -0.95
CA ILE A 150 0.51 5.29 -1.85
C ILE A 150 -1.02 5.38 -1.83
N SER A 151 -1.62 5.66 -0.67
CA SER A 151 -3.07 5.85 -0.54
C SER A 151 -3.58 7.04 -1.35
N ASP A 152 -2.90 8.19 -1.24
CA ASP A 152 -3.22 9.39 -2.02
C ASP A 152 -3.00 9.17 -3.51
N SER A 153 -1.88 8.55 -3.87
CA SER A 153 -1.56 8.25 -5.26
C SER A 153 -2.57 7.31 -5.91
N TRP A 154 -3.11 6.35 -5.15
CA TRP A 154 -4.17 5.46 -5.62
C TRP A 154 -5.49 6.20 -5.83
N ARG A 155 -5.86 7.14 -4.94
CA ARG A 155 -7.05 7.99 -5.12
C ARG A 155 -6.98 8.82 -6.41
N ASP A 156 -5.77 9.19 -6.82
CA ASP A 156 -5.55 9.96 -8.03
C ASP A 156 -5.54 9.11 -9.32
N VAL A 157 -5.47 7.78 -9.23
CA VAL A 157 -5.61 6.90 -10.41
C VAL A 157 -7.07 6.97 -10.90
N SER A 158 -7.27 7.48 -12.12
CA SER A 158 -8.63 7.70 -12.61
C SER A 158 -9.32 6.38 -12.93
N SER A 159 -10.64 6.34 -12.68
CA SER A 159 -11.48 5.21 -13.11
C SER A 159 -11.44 5.00 -14.63
N GLN A 160 -11.19 6.05 -15.42
CA GLN A 160 -11.06 5.95 -16.88
C GLN A 160 -9.76 5.25 -17.27
N THR A 161 -8.64 5.57 -16.61
CA THR A 161 -7.35 4.89 -16.81
C THR A 161 -7.50 3.39 -16.53
N ILE A 162 -8.16 3.01 -15.43
CA ILE A 162 -8.44 1.61 -15.09
C ILE A 162 -9.28 0.94 -16.19
N LYS A 163 -10.41 1.55 -16.59
CA LYS A 163 -11.27 1.02 -17.66
C LYS A 163 -10.49 0.81 -18.97
N ASN A 164 -9.64 1.77 -19.33
CA ASN A 164 -8.82 1.68 -20.54
C ASN A 164 -7.82 0.51 -20.47
N CYS A 165 -7.19 0.26 -19.31
CA CYS A 165 -6.30 -0.89 -19.13
C CYS A 165 -7.06 -2.22 -19.31
N PHE A 166 -8.26 -2.33 -18.73
CA PHE A 166 -9.13 -3.50 -18.93
C PHE A 166 -9.53 -3.67 -20.40
N ARG A 167 -9.92 -2.59 -21.10
CA ARG A 167 -10.25 -2.64 -22.54
C ARG A 167 -9.05 -3.08 -23.39
N LYS A 168 -7.83 -2.65 -23.07
CA LYS A 168 -6.60 -3.08 -23.77
C LYS A 168 -6.36 -4.58 -23.66
N CYS A 169 -6.76 -5.20 -22.54
CA CYS A 169 -6.74 -6.66 -22.37
C CYS A 169 -7.91 -7.39 -23.05
N GLY A 170 -8.83 -6.68 -23.71
CA GLY A 170 -10.04 -7.26 -24.31
C GLY A 170 -11.22 -7.40 -23.34
N TYR A 171 -11.14 -6.84 -22.12
CA TYR A 171 -12.27 -6.79 -21.20
C TYR A 171 -13.12 -5.54 -21.48
N HIS A 172 -14.14 -5.69 -22.30
CA HIS A 172 -15.08 -4.62 -22.64
C HIS A 172 -16.53 -5.09 -22.53
N THR A 173 -17.39 -4.20 -22.04
CA THR A 173 -18.85 -4.41 -22.06
C THR A 173 -19.33 -4.49 -23.50
N ILE A 174 -20.23 -5.44 -23.79
CA ILE A 174 -20.74 -5.73 -25.14
C ILE A 174 -21.33 -4.49 -25.84
N ASP A 175 -21.79 -3.49 -25.06
CA ASP A 175 -22.45 -2.28 -25.58
C ASP A 175 -21.54 -1.06 -25.79
N GLN A 176 -20.22 -1.15 -25.53
CA GLN A 176 -19.30 -0.04 -25.80
C GLN A 176 -18.57 -0.25 -27.14
N GLN A 177 -19.03 0.47 -28.17
CA GLN A 177 -18.27 0.64 -29.40
C GLN A 177 -16.90 1.26 -29.09
N LEU A 178 -15.86 0.77 -29.78
CA LEU A 178 -14.48 1.24 -29.67
C LEU A 178 -14.36 2.69 -30.19
N GLU A 179 -14.69 3.67 -29.36
CA GLU A 179 -14.35 5.07 -29.64
C GLU A 179 -12.83 5.27 -29.39
N PRO A 180 -12.08 5.86 -30.34
CA PRO A 180 -10.68 6.16 -30.15
C PRO A 180 -10.52 7.20 -29.02
N ASN A 181 -9.80 6.82 -27.97
CA ASN A 181 -9.63 7.69 -26.81
C ASN A 181 -8.63 8.81 -27.14
N PHE A 182 -9.06 10.07 -26.98
CA PHE A 182 -8.15 11.21 -26.94
C PHE A 182 -7.22 11.04 -25.74
N GLU A 183 -5.96 10.83 -26.09
CA GLU A 183 -4.76 10.87 -25.28
C GLU A 183 -4.81 11.75 -24.01
N GLU A 184 -4.61 11.14 -22.83
CA GLU A 184 -4.10 11.80 -21.62
C GLU A 184 -2.63 12.24 -21.87
N HIS A 185 -2.40 13.17 -22.81
CA HIS A 185 -1.05 13.55 -23.23
C HIS A 185 -0.37 14.53 -22.26
N ASP A 186 -1.12 15.28 -21.46
CA ASP A 186 -0.52 16.40 -20.70
C ASP A 186 0.25 15.99 -19.43
N ILE A 187 -0.09 14.85 -18.81
CA ILE A 187 0.66 14.32 -17.65
C ILE A 187 1.83 13.43 -18.10
N ILE A 188 1.68 12.78 -19.26
CA ILE A 188 2.66 11.84 -19.79
C ILE A 188 3.93 12.56 -20.29
N ILE A 189 3.80 13.75 -20.88
CA ILE A 189 4.95 14.48 -21.45
C ILE A 189 5.94 14.96 -20.39
N VAL A 190 5.49 15.36 -19.20
CA VAL A 190 6.38 15.89 -18.13
C VAL A 190 7.18 14.78 -17.44
N LEU A 191 6.67 13.54 -17.43
CA LEU A 191 7.22 12.42 -16.65
C LEU A 191 7.99 11.39 -17.49
N TYR A 192 7.95 11.48 -18.82
CA TYR A 192 8.83 10.72 -19.74
C TYR A 192 10.27 11.27 -19.82
N ASN A 193 10.64 12.22 -18.97
CA ASN A 193 12.05 12.48 -18.68
C ASN A 193 12.60 11.28 -17.90
N VAL A 194 13.40 10.47 -18.59
CA VAL A 194 14.10 9.25 -18.11
C VAL A 194 14.84 9.44 -16.77
N GLU A 195 15.09 10.69 -16.35
CA GLU A 195 15.69 11.01 -15.04
C GLU A 195 14.85 10.62 -13.81
N PHE A 196 13.54 10.43 -13.94
CA PHE A 196 12.68 10.04 -12.80
C PHE A 196 12.35 8.55 -12.71
N GLU A 197 12.69 7.77 -13.74
CA GLU A 197 12.39 6.32 -13.74
C GLU A 197 13.16 5.58 -12.63
N HIS A 198 14.31 6.14 -12.24
CA HIS A 198 15.23 5.58 -11.24
C HIS A 198 15.31 6.37 -9.93
N LEU A 199 14.48 7.40 -9.73
CA LEU A 199 14.54 8.24 -8.52
C LEU A 199 14.32 7.42 -7.24
N ASP A 200 13.48 6.38 -7.33
CA ASP A 200 13.17 5.44 -6.25
C ASP A 200 14.10 4.22 -6.21
N SER A 201 14.96 4.02 -7.21
CA SER A 201 15.81 2.82 -7.30
C SER A 201 16.83 2.73 -6.16
N ASN A 202 17.15 3.86 -5.54
CA ASN A 202 18.05 3.96 -4.38
C ASN A 202 17.33 4.37 -3.09
N VAL A 203 16.00 4.47 -3.08
CA VAL A 203 15.24 4.65 -1.84
C VAL A 203 15.42 3.37 -1.03
N GLN A 204 16.10 3.47 0.10
CA GLN A 204 16.33 2.31 0.96
C GLN A 204 14.97 1.87 1.53
N CYS A 205 14.52 0.67 1.16
CA CYS A 205 13.29 0.06 1.71
C CYS A 205 13.51 -0.60 3.09
N TYR A 206 14.67 -0.39 3.69
CA TYR A 206 15.02 -0.79 5.05
C TYR A 206 15.76 0.39 5.69
N ASP A 207 15.26 0.84 6.85
CA ASP A 207 15.70 2.06 7.54
C ASP A 207 16.57 1.73 8.76
N GLN A 208 17.32 2.72 9.26
CA GLN A 208 17.85 2.81 10.62
C GLN A 208 16.81 3.38 11.63
N ASN A 209 15.62 3.83 11.19
CA ASN A 209 14.46 4.14 12.05
C ASN A 209 13.67 2.89 12.48
N GLU A 210 14.34 1.73 12.58
CA GLU A 210 13.75 0.46 13.03
C GLU A 210 12.84 0.66 14.25
N ASN A 211 13.23 1.51 15.20
CA ASN A 211 12.44 1.75 16.41
C ASN A 211 11.03 2.33 16.15
N VAL A 212 10.89 3.27 15.21
CA VAL A 212 9.58 3.90 14.91
C VAL A 212 8.74 3.01 14.01
N ASP A 213 9.37 2.37 13.01
CA ASP A 213 8.67 1.44 12.14
C ASP A 213 8.22 0.18 12.91
N ASP A 214 9.06 -0.36 13.81
CA ASP A 214 8.71 -1.49 14.67
C ASP A 214 7.58 -1.14 15.64
N ALA A 215 7.56 0.08 16.19
CA ALA A 215 6.46 0.53 17.04
C ALA A 215 5.14 0.62 16.28
N ILE A 216 5.16 1.13 15.04
CA ILE A 216 3.98 1.18 14.16
C ILE A 216 3.57 -0.24 13.74
N ILE A 217 4.52 -1.11 13.40
CA ILE A 217 4.24 -2.50 13.03
C ILE A 217 3.63 -3.27 14.21
N GLN A 218 4.19 -3.14 15.40
CA GLN A 218 3.70 -3.80 16.61
C GLN A 218 2.30 -3.32 16.95
N SER A 219 2.02 -2.02 16.84
CA SER A 219 0.67 -1.51 17.13
C SER A 219 -0.39 -2.01 16.13
N ILE A 220 0.00 -2.24 14.88
CA ILE A 220 -0.86 -2.88 13.88
C ILE A 220 -1.08 -4.37 14.20
N GLN A 221 -0.04 -5.08 14.62
CA GLN A 221 -0.10 -6.50 14.97
C GLN A 221 -0.96 -6.75 16.23
N ASP A 222 -0.74 -5.97 17.29
CA ASP A 222 -1.47 -6.09 18.56
C ASP A 222 -2.99 -5.90 18.35
N LYS A 223 -3.39 -5.07 17.38
CA LYS A 223 -4.79 -4.88 17.03
C LYS A 223 -5.39 -6.09 16.32
N HIS A 224 -4.65 -6.71 15.40
CA HIS A 224 -5.10 -7.91 14.69
C HIS A 224 -5.31 -9.08 15.66
N ASP A 225 -4.45 -9.21 16.68
CA ASP A 225 -4.59 -10.23 17.72
C ASP A 225 -5.73 -9.92 18.70
N SER A 226 -6.01 -8.63 18.97
CA SER A 226 -7.11 -8.23 19.86
C SER A 226 -8.52 -8.41 19.28
N ASP A 227 -8.65 -8.44 17.94
CA ASP A 227 -9.92 -8.70 17.24
C ASP A 227 -10.26 -10.21 17.18
N GLU A 228 -9.34 -11.10 17.57
CA GLU A 228 -9.58 -12.57 17.65
C GLU A 228 -10.19 -13.05 18.99
N ASP A 229 -10.25 -12.20 20.02
CA ASP A 229 -10.56 -12.62 21.41
C ASP A 229 -11.95 -12.20 21.95
N THR A 230 -12.93 -11.92 21.07
CA THR A 230 -14.33 -11.81 21.51
C THR A 230 -15.28 -12.48 20.51
N ASP A 231 -15.58 -13.76 20.75
CA ASP A 231 -16.91 -14.37 20.56
C ASP A 231 -16.86 -15.87 20.96
N GLU A 232 -16.51 -16.20 22.21
CA GLU A 232 -16.94 -17.47 22.81
C GLU A 232 -18.39 -17.30 23.30
N GLU A 233 -19.37 -17.58 22.43
CA GLU A 233 -20.74 -17.87 22.89
C GLU A 233 -20.72 -19.19 23.69
N PRO A 234 -21.30 -19.24 24.91
CA PRO A 234 -21.36 -20.47 25.68
C PRO A 234 -22.36 -21.45 25.06
N ASP A 235 -21.93 -22.71 24.93
CA ASP A 235 -22.74 -23.82 24.40
C ASP A 235 -24.13 -23.92 25.06
N PRO A 236 -25.20 -24.17 24.29
CA PRO A 236 -26.54 -24.36 24.85
C PRO A 236 -26.63 -25.70 25.60
N PRO A 237 -27.36 -25.76 26.73
CA PRO A 237 -27.47 -26.98 27.52
C PRO A 237 -28.26 -28.08 26.81
N ILE A 238 -27.74 -29.30 26.91
CA ILE A 238 -28.28 -30.57 26.39
C ILE A 238 -29.70 -30.86 26.93
#